data_AF-A0A8J3DTZ1-F1
#
_entry.id   AF-A0A8J3DTZ1-F1
#
_cell.length_a   1.000
_cell.length_b   1.000
_cell.length_c   1.000
_cell.angle_alpha   90.00
_cell.angle_beta   90.00
_cell.angle_gamma   90.00
#
_symmetry.space_group_name_H-M   'P 1'
#
loop_
_entity.id
_entity.type
_entity.pdbx_description
1 polymer ?
#
loop_
_entity_poly.entity_id
_entity_poly.type
_entity_poly.pdbx_seq_one_letter_code
_entity_poly.pdbx_strand_id
1 'polypeptide(L)'
;MPAKIFGTTNIDVPLLAANEVFDMEHIAAVLLLIGCSDDMSACRELPVQTAIFESAEECEAEINPAIAGMTTTFSQVMGKCVAVDPAMEEEDAELVWNLKADGSLYAAVEVPDVMVAENATKQDRYVGQE
;
A
#
# COMPACT_ATOMS: atom_id res chain seq x y z
N MET A 1 -57.55 25.78 -14.43
CA MET A 1 -56.61 25.09 -13.53
C MET A 1 -55.45 24.57 -14.35
N PRO A 2 -54.26 25.19 -14.31
CA PRO A 2 -53.05 24.56 -14.82
C PRO A 2 -51.88 24.68 -13.85
N ALA A 3 -51.12 23.61 -13.67
CA ALA A 3 -49.68 23.67 -13.44
C ALA A 3 -49.10 22.27 -13.65
N LYS A 4 -48.59 22.03 -14.86
CA LYS A 4 -47.62 20.97 -15.14
C LYS A 4 -46.38 21.26 -14.31
N ILE A 5 -45.93 20.30 -13.51
CA ILE A 5 -44.58 20.34 -12.95
C ILE A 5 -43.68 19.55 -13.89
N PHE A 6 -42.82 20.30 -14.58
CA PHE A 6 -41.60 19.84 -15.23
C PHE A 6 -40.56 19.47 -14.18
N GLY A 7 -39.66 18.54 -14.51
CA GLY A 7 -38.37 18.44 -13.82
C GLY A 7 -37.79 17.05 -13.78
N THR A 8 -37.39 16.51 -14.93
CA THR A 8 -36.35 15.46 -14.98
C THR A 8 -35.03 16.11 -14.62
N THR A 9 -34.58 15.96 -13.37
CA THR A 9 -33.24 16.38 -12.99
C THR A 9 -32.28 15.28 -13.42
N ASN A 10 -31.66 15.46 -14.59
CA ASN A 10 -30.43 14.78 -14.95
C ASN A 10 -29.38 15.21 -13.92
N ILE A 11 -28.88 14.24 -13.16
CA ILE A 11 -27.70 14.43 -12.32
C ILE A 11 -26.52 14.23 -13.27
N ASP A 12 -26.05 15.33 -13.85
CA ASP A 12 -24.73 15.41 -14.44
C ASP A 12 -23.70 15.24 -13.32
N VAL A 13 -23.32 13.98 -13.07
CA VAL A 13 -22.09 13.68 -12.33
C VAL A 13 -20.95 14.09 -13.26
N PRO A 14 -20.10 15.06 -12.90
CA PRO A 14 -18.94 15.38 -13.70
C PRO A 14 -18.03 14.14 -13.70
N LEU A 15 -17.94 13.52 -14.86
CA LEU A 15 -17.02 12.44 -15.18
C LEU A 15 -15.61 12.92 -14.81
N LEU A 16 -15.02 12.28 -13.81
CA LEU A 16 -13.65 12.52 -13.38
C LEU A 16 -12.74 12.60 -14.61
N ALA A 17 -12.05 13.72 -14.73
CA ALA A 17 -10.84 13.82 -15.54
C ALA A 17 -9.73 13.03 -14.83
N ALA A 18 -9.79 11.70 -14.90
CA ALA A 18 -8.64 10.85 -14.64
C ALA A 18 -7.85 10.73 -15.95
N ASN A 19 -7.29 11.85 -16.39
CA ASN A 19 -6.16 11.83 -17.31
C ASN A 19 -5.00 12.56 -16.62
N GLU A 20 -4.67 12.06 -15.43
CA GLU A 20 -3.40 12.36 -14.81
C GLU A 20 -2.39 11.47 -15.52
N VAL A 21 -1.51 12.11 -16.27
CA VAL A 21 -0.30 11.50 -16.79
C VAL A 21 0.49 11.12 -15.53
N PHE A 22 0.49 9.83 -15.16
CA PHE A 22 1.48 9.29 -14.23
C PHE A 22 2.82 9.30 -14.95
N ASP A 23 3.43 10.48 -15.07
CA ASP A 23 4.86 10.57 -15.33
C ASP A 23 5.50 9.85 -14.14
N MET A 24 5.97 8.62 -14.34
CA MET A 24 6.60 7.84 -13.27
C MET A 24 7.96 8.44 -12.93
N GLU A 25 7.95 9.52 -12.15
CA GLU A 25 9.14 10.12 -11.56
C GLU A 25 9.15 9.81 -10.06
N HIS A 26 9.54 8.56 -9.75
CA HIS A 26 9.90 8.05 -8.42
C HIS A 26 8.78 7.88 -7.37
N ILE A 27 8.79 6.72 -6.73
CA ILE A 27 7.98 6.46 -5.54
C ILE A 27 8.75 7.03 -4.35
N ALA A 28 8.22 8.07 -3.70
CA ALA A 28 8.85 8.63 -2.50
C ALA A 28 8.34 7.98 -1.22
N ALA A 29 7.08 7.55 -1.20
CA ALA A 29 6.50 6.96 -0.01
C ALA A 29 5.30 6.02 -0.27
N VAL A 30 5.07 5.14 0.69
CA VAL A 30 3.96 4.19 0.73
C VAL A 30 3.13 4.42 1.99
N LEU A 31 1.82 4.57 1.82
CA LEU A 31 0.85 4.64 2.91
C LEU A 31 0.42 3.23 3.32
N LEU A 32 0.75 2.85 4.55
CA LEU A 32 0.33 1.60 5.16
C LEU A 32 -0.74 1.84 6.22
N LEU A 33 -1.86 1.10 6.15
CA LEU A 33 -2.86 1.03 7.21
C LEU A 33 -2.93 -0.37 7.81
N ILE A 34 -2.90 -0.44 9.14
CA ILE A 34 -3.12 -1.67 9.90
C ILE A 34 -4.39 -1.53 10.74
N GLY A 35 -5.32 -2.47 10.56
CA GLY A 35 -6.52 -2.60 11.37
C GLY A 35 -6.40 -3.75 12.34
N CYS A 36 -6.75 -3.50 13.60
CA CYS A 36 -6.72 -4.50 14.66
C CYS A 36 -8.09 -4.73 15.30
N SER A 37 -8.25 -5.88 15.93
CA SER A 37 -9.32 -6.12 16.90
C SER A 37 -9.19 -5.21 18.12
N ASP A 38 -10.28 -5.08 18.89
CA ASP A 38 -10.31 -4.26 20.11
C ASP A 38 -9.23 -4.61 21.13
N ASP A 39 -8.87 -5.89 21.23
CA ASP A 39 -7.85 -6.41 22.15
C ASP A 39 -6.43 -6.45 21.55
N MET A 40 -6.25 -5.91 20.34
CA MET A 40 -4.99 -5.91 19.58
C MET A 40 -4.37 -7.29 19.32
N SER A 41 -5.13 -8.38 19.48
CA SER A 41 -4.62 -9.75 19.28
C SER A 41 -4.61 -10.19 17.82
N ALA A 42 -5.46 -9.58 16.99
CA ALA A 42 -5.55 -9.87 15.56
C ALA A 42 -5.44 -8.57 14.76
N CYS A 43 -4.36 -8.44 14.00
CA CYS A 43 -4.07 -7.27 13.17
C CYS A 43 -3.81 -7.68 11.73
N ARG A 44 -4.23 -6.84 10.79
CA ARG A 44 -4.02 -7.06 9.35
C ARG A 44 -3.85 -5.76 8.62
N GLU A 45 -3.18 -5.84 7.47
CA GLU A 45 -3.14 -4.76 6.50
C GLU A 45 -4.53 -4.48 5.93
N LEU A 46 -4.84 -3.19 5.74
CA LEU A 46 -6.09 -2.71 5.17
C LEU A 46 -5.86 -2.14 3.77
N PRO A 47 -6.79 -2.38 2.83
CA PRO A 47 -6.70 -1.76 1.53
C PRO A 47 -6.95 -0.25 1.63
N VAL A 48 -6.10 0.55 0.97
CA VAL A 48 -6.28 1.99 0.80
C VAL A 48 -6.61 2.33 -0.65
N GLN A 49 -7.24 3.48 -0.88
CA GLN A 49 -7.54 3.95 -2.24
C GLN A 49 -6.26 4.32 -2.99
N THR A 50 -5.37 5.06 -2.33
CA THR A 50 -4.05 5.45 -2.84
C THR A 50 -3.01 4.99 -1.83
N ALA A 51 -2.13 4.07 -2.26
CA ALA A 51 -1.10 3.50 -1.40
C ALA A 51 0.29 4.08 -1.68
N ILE A 52 0.51 4.66 -2.86
CA ILE A 52 1.83 5.03 -3.37
C ILE A 52 1.80 6.53 -3.68
N PHE A 53 2.82 7.25 -3.24
CA PHE A 53 2.93 8.69 -3.36
C PHE A 53 4.32 9.09 -3.86
N GLU A 54 4.33 10.11 -4.72
CA GLU A 54 5.55 10.77 -5.24
C GLU A 54 6.16 11.75 -4.23
N SER A 55 5.41 12.08 -3.17
CA SER A 55 5.84 12.94 -2.07
C SER A 55 5.51 12.36 -0.71
N ALA A 56 6.48 12.38 0.20
CA ALA A 56 6.26 11.99 1.60
C ALA A 56 5.27 12.93 2.31
N GLU A 57 5.25 14.23 1.96
CA GLU A 57 4.34 15.20 2.58
C GLU A 57 2.87 14.93 2.18
N GLU A 58 2.65 14.56 0.91
CA GLU A 58 1.33 14.18 0.41
C GLU A 58 0.84 12.89 1.09
N CYS A 59 1.72 11.89 1.20
CA CYS A 59 1.42 10.65 1.90
C CYS A 59 1.05 10.87 3.38
N GLU A 60 1.78 11.74 4.10
CA GLU A 60 1.48 12.09 5.49
C GLU A 60 0.13 12.81 5.63
N ALA A 61 -0.22 13.68 4.68
CA ALA A 61 -1.52 14.37 4.67
C ALA A 61 -2.70 13.40 4.52
N GLU A 62 -2.51 12.27 3.82
CA GLU A 62 -3.54 11.26 3.57
C GLU A 62 -3.74 10.25 4.71
N ILE A 63 -2.86 10.20 5.73
CA ILE A 63 -2.98 9.25 6.85
C ILE A 63 -4.33 9.39 7.57
N ASN A 64 -4.66 10.61 8.01
CA ASN A 64 -5.88 10.83 8.79
C ASN A 64 -7.17 10.61 7.98
N PRO A 65 -7.30 11.12 6.74
CA PRO A 65 -8.40 10.76 5.84
C PRO A 65 -8.56 9.25 5.66
N ALA A 66 -7.47 8.53 5.41
CA ALA A 66 -7.49 7.10 5.16
C ALA A 66 -7.92 6.31 6.41
N ILE A 67 -7.41 6.68 7.60
CA ILE A 67 -7.85 6.11 8.88
C ILE A 67 -9.35 6.37 9.08
N ALA A 68 -9.82 7.61 8.89
CA ALA A 68 -11.22 7.96 9.10
C ALA A 68 -12.16 7.09 8.26
N GLY A 69 -11.77 6.77 7.02
CA GLY A 69 -12.50 5.86 6.14
C GLY A 69 -12.68 4.43 6.66
N MET A 70 -11.79 3.97 7.57
CA MET A 70 -11.75 2.57 8.05
C MET A 70 -12.34 2.39 9.46
N THR A 71 -12.50 3.46 10.24
CA THR A 71 -12.96 3.43 11.64
C THR A 71 -14.38 2.87 11.84
N THR A 72 -15.18 2.76 10.78
CA THR A 72 -16.50 2.11 10.84
C THR A 72 -16.42 0.58 10.83
N THR A 73 -15.29 0.02 10.38
CA THR A 73 -15.10 -1.43 10.19
C THR A 73 -14.12 -2.01 11.20
N PHE A 74 -13.16 -1.23 11.67
CA PHE A 74 -12.13 -1.65 12.62
C PHE A 74 -12.13 -0.73 13.83
N SER A 75 -12.09 -1.34 15.01
CA SER A 75 -12.08 -0.60 16.28
C SER A 75 -10.77 0.16 16.50
N GLN A 76 -9.66 -0.40 16.02
CA GLN A 76 -8.35 0.24 16.08
C GLN A 76 -7.71 0.25 14.69
N VAL A 77 -7.32 1.43 14.23
CA VAL A 77 -6.65 1.63 12.94
C VAL A 77 -5.44 2.52 13.15
N MET A 78 -4.29 2.06 12.68
CA MET A 78 -3.05 2.82 12.67
C MET A 78 -2.60 3.00 11.23
N GLY A 79 -2.12 4.21 10.92
CA GLY A 79 -1.56 4.53 9.62
C GLY A 79 -0.13 5.01 9.75
N LYS A 80 0.68 4.72 8.73
CA LYS A 80 2.05 5.20 8.65
C LYS A 80 2.44 5.42 7.20
N CYS A 81 3.10 6.56 6.96
CA CYS A 81 3.82 6.78 5.73
C CYS A 81 5.22 6.17 5.84
N VAL A 82 5.61 5.38 4.84
CA VAL A 82 6.90 4.70 4.79
C VAL A 82 7.67 5.27 3.60
N ALA A 83 8.76 5.98 3.89
CA ALA A 83 9.62 6.49 2.84
C ALA A 83 10.28 5.33 2.08
N VAL A 84 10.32 5.44 0.76
CA VAL A 84 11.01 4.50 -0.13
C VAL A 84 12.29 5.18 -0.60
N ASP A 85 13.42 4.50 -0.45
CA ASP A 85 14.69 4.97 -0.99
C ASP A 85 14.76 4.60 -2.48
N PRO A 86 14.88 5.57 -3.40
CA PRO A 86 15.02 5.30 -4.83
C PRO A 86 16.22 4.39 -5.16
N ALA A 87 17.24 4.35 -4.29
CA ALA A 87 18.37 3.45 -4.45
C ALA A 87 17.99 1.95 -4.34
N MET A 88 16.82 1.63 -3.77
CA MET A 88 16.32 0.26 -3.63
C MET A 88 15.43 -0.20 -4.79
N GLU A 89 15.23 0.63 -5.85
CA GLU A 89 14.34 0.31 -6.98
C GLU A 89 14.71 -0.97 -7.76
N GLU A 90 16.00 -1.35 -7.75
CA GLU A 90 16.49 -2.56 -8.43
C GLU A 90 16.54 -3.81 -7.53
N GLU A 91 16.22 -3.65 -6.25
CA GLU A 91 16.30 -4.73 -5.25
C GLU A 91 14.88 -5.26 -4.98
N ASP A 92 14.73 -6.57 -4.69
CA ASP A 92 13.45 -7.20 -4.34
C ASP A 92 12.99 -6.75 -2.92
N ALA A 93 12.78 -5.45 -2.75
CA ALA A 93 12.50 -4.84 -1.46
C ALA A 93 11.06 -5.16 -1.01
N GLU A 94 10.91 -5.45 0.28
CA GLU A 94 9.65 -5.84 0.91
C GLU A 94 9.24 -4.79 1.96
N LEU A 95 7.95 -4.52 2.04
CA LEU A 95 7.38 -3.70 3.12
C LEU A 95 7.19 -4.57 4.37
N VAL A 96 7.99 -4.32 5.39
CA VAL A 96 7.89 -4.98 6.70
C VAL A 96 7.20 -4.08 7.71
N TRP A 97 6.37 -4.65 8.58
CA TRP A 97 5.69 -3.89 9.62
C TRP A 97 5.46 -4.70 10.90
N ASN A 98 5.36 -3.99 12.02
CA ASN A 98 5.09 -4.58 13.33
C ASN A 98 4.41 -3.57 14.27
N LEU A 99 3.61 -4.08 15.19
CA LEU A 99 3.01 -3.28 16.26
C LEU A 99 3.81 -3.40 17.55
N LYS A 100 4.27 -2.25 18.02
CA LYS A 100 4.97 -2.18 19.30
C LYS A 100 3.97 -2.26 20.44
N ALA A 101 4.44 -2.72 21.60
CA ALA A 101 3.64 -2.83 22.81
C ALA A 101 3.11 -1.48 23.34
N ASP A 102 3.67 -0.36 22.88
CA ASP A 102 3.18 1.00 23.17
C ASP A 102 2.02 1.44 22.25
N GLY A 103 1.57 0.57 21.33
CA GLY A 103 0.51 0.83 20.38
C GLY A 103 0.98 1.50 19.08
N SER A 104 2.27 1.78 18.93
CA SER A 104 2.80 2.41 17.72
C SER A 104 3.07 1.40 16.58
N LEU A 105 2.83 1.84 15.36
CA LEU A 105 3.14 1.09 14.14
C LEU A 105 4.60 1.37 13.69
N TYR A 106 5.41 0.32 13.67
CA TYR A 106 6.67 0.29 12.96
C TYR A 106 6.44 -0.24 11.54
N ALA A 107 7.02 0.43 10.55
CA ALA A 107 7.00 0.00 9.16
C ALA A 107 8.23 0.55 8.43
N ALA A 108 8.81 -0.24 7.53
CA ALA A 108 9.98 0.09 6.73
C ALA A 108 9.97 -0.74 5.43
N VAL A 109 10.61 -0.22 4.39
CA VAL A 109 10.98 -1.01 3.21
C VAL A 109 12.38 -1.56 3.44
N GLU A 110 12.53 -2.88 3.33
CA GLU A 110 13.77 -3.60 3.61
C GLU A 110 14.06 -4.58 2.47
N VAL A 111 15.34 -4.81 2.18
CA VAL A 111 15.76 -5.80 1.19
C VAL A 111 16.09 -7.09 1.92
N PRO A 112 15.38 -8.20 1.64
CA PRO A 112 15.57 -9.45 2.34
C PRO A 112 16.96 -10.05 2.02
N ASP A 113 17.69 -10.48 3.05
CA ASP A 113 18.94 -11.23 2.89
C ASP A 113 18.62 -12.68 2.50
N VAL A 114 18.47 -12.94 1.19
CA VAL A 114 18.12 -14.27 0.68
C VAL A 114 19.39 -15.11 0.46
N MET A 115 19.65 -16.02 1.38
CA MET A 115 20.66 -17.07 1.21
C MET A 115 20.09 -18.24 0.40
N VAL A 116 20.43 -18.33 -0.89
CA VAL A 116 20.02 -19.44 -1.77
C VAL A 116 20.83 -20.70 -1.43
N ALA A 117 20.15 -21.71 -0.90
CA ALA A 117 20.75 -23.04 -0.75
C ALA A 117 20.77 -23.75 -2.12
N GLU A 118 21.94 -23.81 -2.76
CA GLU A 118 22.13 -24.59 -3.98
C GLU A 118 22.20 -26.09 -3.62
N ASN A 119 21.17 -26.86 -3.97
CA ASN A 119 21.22 -28.32 -3.84
C ASN A 119 21.97 -28.87 -5.05
N ALA A 120 23.29 -29.08 -4.91
CA ALA A 120 24.11 -29.77 -5.89
C ALA A 120 23.62 -31.22 -6.07
N THR A 121 22.58 -31.40 -6.88
CA THR A 121 22.30 -32.68 -7.50
C THR A 121 23.42 -32.93 -8.50
N LYS A 122 24.47 -33.59 -7.98
CA LYS A 122 25.53 -34.30 -8.70
C LYS A 122 25.14 -34.51 -10.17
N GLN A 123 25.71 -33.71 -11.07
CA GLN A 123 25.62 -33.91 -12.52
C GLN A 123 26.04 -35.36 -12.82
N ASP A 124 25.05 -36.21 -13.02
CA ASP A 124 25.23 -37.60 -13.38
C ASP A 124 25.62 -37.60 -14.86
N ARG A 125 26.89 -37.96 -15.12
CA ARG A 125 27.42 -38.49 -16.38
C ARG A 125 27.13 -37.67 -17.67
N TYR A 126 28.07 -36.80 -18.03
CA TYR A 126 28.55 -36.76 -19.42
C TYR A 126 29.86 -37.56 -19.50
N VAL A 127 29.72 -38.88 -19.63
CA VAL A 127 30.78 -39.76 -20.14
C VAL A 127 30.56 -39.91 -21.63
N GLY A 128 31.49 -39.38 -22.42
CA GLY A 128 31.93 -39.97 -23.68
C GLY A 128 31.45 -39.30 -24.97
N GLN A 129 32.36 -38.55 -25.62
CA GLN A 129 32.85 -38.94 -26.95
C GLN A 129 34.12 -38.17 -27.34
N GLU A 130 35.28 -38.82 -27.22
CA GLU A 130 36.20 -39.12 -28.33
C GLU A 130 37.12 -40.29 -27.96
#